data_AF-A0AAE4EQM9-F1
#
_entry.id   AF-A0AAE4EQM9-F1
#
_cell.length_a   1.000
_cell.length_b   1.000
_cell.length_c   1.000
_cell.angle_alpha   90.00
_cell.angle_beta   90.00
_cell.angle_gamma   90.00
#
_symmetry.space_group_name_H-M   'P 1'
#
loop_
_entity.id
_entity.type
_entity.pdbx_description
1 polymer ?
#
loop_
_entity_poly.entity_id
_entity_poly.type
_entity_poly.pdbx_seq_one_letter_code
_entity_poly.pdbx_strand_id
1 'polypeptide(L)'
;MPEPKTHHARADAERARLLTGTTSPFTITVEFAGGLTQVQQDAFAAAADRWATVIVGDLPDVVFEGEPIDDVLIVAKGADIDGEGHILGQARITHVRPAGPEPWALLPVRGEMTFDRADLAKMEATGILEDVITHEMGHVLGVGSLWGPKGLLVGKGTSDPVFAGPAAMAEYHKLLLGAGEPVRVPVEDTGGPGTRDVHWRDRTFGNELMTGFVGHAPNPLSRVTVASLGDLGYQVDIDAADAYELPADLAPTAAGVAVHALAVTPAPVELSRQDVRG
;
A
#
# COMPACT_ATOMS: atom_id res chain seq x y z
N MET A 1 8.40 16.30 -26.12
CA MET A 1 8.01 14.94 -25.69
C MET A 1 6.49 14.92 -25.58
N PRO A 2 5.80 13.84 -25.97
CA PRO A 2 4.37 13.73 -25.65
C PRO A 2 4.21 13.81 -24.11
N GLU A 3 3.13 14.44 -23.65
CA GLU A 3 2.79 14.43 -22.22
C GLU A 3 2.66 12.98 -21.74
N PRO A 4 3.15 12.66 -20.53
CA PRO A 4 2.97 11.34 -19.95
C PRO A 4 1.48 11.05 -19.82
N LYS A 5 1.08 9.81 -20.11
CA LYS A 5 -0.30 9.38 -19.94
C LYS A 5 -0.59 9.26 -18.44
N THR A 6 -1.79 9.67 -18.03
CA THR A 6 -2.19 9.70 -16.62
C THR A 6 -3.51 8.97 -16.42
N HIS A 7 -3.66 8.26 -15.29
CA HIS A 7 -4.92 7.74 -14.76
C HIS A 7 -5.25 8.44 -13.44
N HIS A 8 -6.54 8.71 -13.19
CA HIS A 8 -7.01 9.26 -11.92
C HIS A 8 -8.03 8.31 -11.31
N ALA A 9 -7.62 7.60 -10.28
CA ALA A 9 -8.50 6.77 -9.47
C ALA A 9 -9.11 7.64 -8.38
N ARG A 10 -10.42 7.88 -8.44
CA ARG A 10 -11.13 8.73 -7.48
C ARG A 10 -12.14 7.89 -6.70
N ALA A 11 -12.13 8.04 -5.38
CA ALA A 11 -13.08 7.39 -4.50
C ALA A 11 -14.52 7.78 -4.82
N ASP A 12 -15.46 6.88 -4.53
CA ASP A 12 -16.88 7.14 -4.76
C ASP A 12 -17.35 8.35 -3.95
N ALA A 13 -17.93 9.33 -4.63
CA ALA A 13 -18.27 10.61 -4.03
C ALA A 13 -19.42 10.52 -3.02
N GLU A 14 -20.33 9.56 -3.20
CA GLU A 14 -21.43 9.33 -2.25
C GLU A 14 -20.89 8.69 -0.97
N ARG A 15 -20.01 7.68 -1.10
CA ARG A 15 -19.33 7.05 0.03
C ARG A 15 -18.42 8.00 0.78
N ALA A 16 -17.62 8.79 0.08
CA ALA A 16 -16.78 9.82 0.69
C ALA A 16 -17.63 10.81 1.51
N ARG A 17 -18.72 11.33 0.92
CA ARG A 17 -19.64 12.23 1.64
C ARG A 17 -20.30 11.56 2.83
N LEU A 18 -20.72 10.31 2.70
CA LEU A 18 -21.41 9.57 3.76
C LEU A 18 -20.48 9.28 4.96
N LEU A 19 -19.24 8.87 4.69
CA LEU A 19 -18.32 8.39 5.72
C LEU A 19 -17.46 9.49 6.33
N THR A 20 -17.15 10.54 5.56
CA THR A 20 -16.19 11.58 5.98
C THR A 20 -16.75 12.99 5.92
N GLY A 21 -17.88 13.19 5.23
CA GLY A 21 -18.47 14.51 5.00
C GLY A 21 -17.79 15.31 3.89
N THR A 22 -16.74 14.78 3.26
CA THR A 22 -16.04 15.48 2.17
C THR A 22 -16.86 15.52 0.87
N THR A 23 -16.62 16.56 0.07
CA THR A 23 -17.06 16.64 -1.33
C THR A 23 -15.92 16.53 -2.33
N SER A 24 -14.69 16.41 -1.83
CA SER A 24 -13.47 16.10 -2.57
C SER A 24 -13.05 14.69 -2.14
N PRO A 25 -13.45 13.64 -2.90
CA PRO A 25 -13.12 12.26 -2.56
C PRO A 25 -11.64 11.99 -2.83
N PHE A 26 -11.09 11.05 -2.06
CA PHE A 26 -9.69 10.66 -2.19
C PHE A 26 -9.29 10.35 -3.65
N THR A 27 -8.15 10.85 -4.11
CA THR A 27 -7.67 10.67 -5.48
C THR A 27 -6.23 10.12 -5.54
N ILE A 28 -6.03 9.00 -6.23
CA ILE A 28 -4.70 8.54 -6.64
C ILE A 28 -4.49 8.90 -8.10
N THR A 29 -3.47 9.72 -8.37
CA THR A 29 -3.03 10.00 -9.73
C THR A 29 -1.87 9.09 -10.09
N VAL A 30 -1.98 8.31 -11.17
CA VAL A 30 -0.90 7.46 -11.70
C VAL A 30 -0.36 8.07 -12.99
N GLU A 31 0.90 8.52 -12.98
CA GLU A 31 1.61 9.03 -14.14
C GLU A 31 2.49 7.92 -14.75
N PHE A 32 2.26 7.59 -16.02
CA PHE A 32 3.02 6.55 -16.72
C PHE A 32 4.27 7.13 -17.41
N ALA A 33 5.43 6.90 -16.81
CA ALA A 33 6.72 7.39 -17.29
C ALA A 33 7.38 6.50 -18.37
N GLY A 34 6.64 5.53 -18.92
CA GLY A 34 7.06 4.68 -20.04
C GLY A 34 7.50 3.27 -19.65
N GLY A 35 7.85 2.48 -20.67
CA GLY A 35 8.30 1.09 -20.50
C GLY A 35 7.19 0.06 -20.20
N LEU A 36 5.93 0.50 -20.17
CA LEU A 36 4.75 -0.33 -19.93
C LEU A 36 3.86 -0.43 -21.18
N THR A 37 3.29 -1.60 -21.44
CA THR A 37 2.24 -1.81 -22.44
C THR A 37 0.90 -1.24 -21.99
N GLN A 38 -0.08 -1.13 -22.90
CA GLN A 38 -1.42 -0.67 -22.54
C GLN A 38 -2.08 -1.56 -21.48
N VAL A 39 -1.94 -2.88 -21.61
CA VAL A 39 -2.49 -3.87 -20.66
C VAL A 39 -1.87 -3.71 -19.27
N GLN A 40 -0.56 -3.45 -19.19
CA GLN A 40 0.11 -3.21 -17.92
C GLN A 40 -0.36 -1.90 -17.28
N GLN A 41 -0.48 -0.83 -18.07
CA GLN A 41 -1.03 0.44 -17.57
C GLN A 41 -2.47 0.29 -17.05
N ASP A 42 -3.28 -0.54 -17.71
CA ASP A 42 -4.64 -0.82 -17.25
C ASP A 42 -4.65 -1.60 -15.93
N ALA A 43 -3.67 -2.48 -15.69
CA ALA A 43 -3.49 -3.15 -14.39
C ALA A 43 -3.08 -2.17 -13.27
N PHE A 44 -2.27 -1.15 -13.56
CA PHE A 44 -1.98 -0.04 -12.63
C PHE A 44 -3.22 0.80 -12.33
N ALA A 45 -4.03 1.09 -13.35
CA ALA A 45 -5.29 1.80 -13.17
C ALA A 45 -6.24 1.01 -12.26
N ALA A 46 -6.40 -0.30 -12.51
CA ALA A 46 -7.23 -1.18 -11.68
C ALA A 46 -6.76 -1.26 -10.22
N ALA A 47 -5.44 -1.37 -9.99
CA ALA A 47 -4.88 -1.34 -8.65
C ALA A 47 -5.15 -0.01 -7.91
N ALA A 48 -5.01 1.12 -8.60
CA ALA A 48 -5.32 2.44 -8.04
C ALA A 48 -6.81 2.59 -7.72
N ASP A 49 -7.68 2.14 -8.63
CA ASP A 49 -9.13 2.14 -8.44
C ASP A 49 -9.51 1.28 -7.23
N ARG A 50 -8.87 0.11 -7.05
CA ARG A 50 -9.08 -0.77 -5.89
C ARG A 50 -8.73 -0.06 -4.58
N TRP A 51 -7.59 0.62 -4.49
CA TRP A 51 -7.23 1.40 -3.29
C TRP A 51 -8.17 2.58 -3.04
N ALA A 52 -8.64 3.25 -4.10
CA ALA A 52 -9.61 4.35 -3.99
C ALA A 52 -11.02 3.87 -3.55
N THR A 53 -11.30 2.57 -3.57
CA THR A 53 -12.54 2.04 -2.95
C THR A 53 -12.49 2.03 -1.43
N VAL A 54 -11.29 1.86 -0.84
CA VAL A 54 -11.13 1.72 0.62
C VAL A 54 -10.61 2.98 1.29
N ILE A 55 -9.92 3.87 0.57
CA ILE A 55 -9.54 5.21 1.06
C ILE A 55 -10.49 6.22 0.44
N VAL A 56 -11.28 6.91 1.26
CA VAL A 56 -12.40 7.72 0.77
C VAL A 56 -12.30 9.20 1.17
N GLY A 57 -11.56 9.50 2.24
CA GLY A 57 -11.42 10.88 2.74
C GLY A 57 -10.35 11.67 2.01
N ASP A 58 -10.68 12.94 1.81
CA ASP A 58 -9.78 13.98 1.30
C ASP A 58 -8.54 14.12 2.18
N LEU A 59 -7.39 14.36 1.57
CA LEU A 59 -6.23 14.97 2.19
C LEU A 59 -6.08 16.40 1.68
N PRO A 60 -5.39 17.28 2.42
CA PRO A 60 -5.14 18.64 1.94
C PRO A 60 -4.38 18.63 0.61
N ASP A 61 -4.69 19.47 -0.37
CA ASP A 61 -3.87 19.57 -1.58
C ASP A 61 -2.41 19.97 -1.26
N VAL A 62 -1.47 19.61 -2.12
CA VAL A 62 -0.08 20.05 -2.02
C VAL A 62 0.40 20.66 -3.33
N VAL A 63 1.09 21.79 -3.27
CA VAL A 63 1.80 22.33 -4.42
C VAL A 63 3.22 21.77 -4.44
N PHE A 64 3.52 20.92 -5.41
CA PHE A 64 4.85 20.36 -5.62
C PHE A 64 5.39 20.83 -6.97
N GLU A 65 6.57 21.47 -6.95
CA GLU A 65 7.21 22.03 -8.16
C GLU A 65 6.31 22.99 -8.99
N GLY A 66 5.35 23.63 -8.33
CA GLY A 66 4.42 24.57 -8.96
C GLY A 66 3.11 23.94 -9.42
N GLU A 67 2.98 22.61 -9.36
CA GLU A 67 1.79 21.86 -9.76
C GLU A 67 1.01 21.37 -8.52
N PRO A 68 -0.33 21.48 -8.51
CA PRO A 68 -1.15 20.92 -7.45
C PRO A 68 -1.21 19.38 -7.55
N ILE A 69 -1.07 18.71 -6.41
CA ILE A 69 -1.30 17.29 -6.22
C ILE A 69 -2.51 17.17 -5.28
N ASP A 70 -3.61 16.66 -5.84
CA ASP A 70 -4.78 16.15 -5.12
C ASP A 70 -4.37 14.78 -4.54
N ASP A 71 -4.31 14.72 -3.21
CA ASP A 71 -3.89 13.59 -2.36
C ASP A 71 -2.55 12.92 -2.62
N VAL A 72 -2.45 12.05 -3.65
CA VAL A 72 -1.27 11.19 -3.92
C VAL A 72 -0.98 11.08 -5.41
N LEU A 73 0.27 11.37 -5.79
CA LEU A 73 0.83 11.12 -7.12
C LEU A 73 1.78 9.91 -7.12
N ILE A 74 1.56 8.95 -8.01
CA ILE A 74 2.41 7.77 -8.21
C ILE A 74 2.97 7.80 -9.62
N VAL A 75 4.30 7.82 -9.72
CA VAL A 75 4.98 7.68 -11.02
C VAL A 75 5.29 6.21 -11.27
N ALA A 76 4.64 5.61 -12.27
CA ALA A 76 4.77 4.20 -12.64
C ALA A 76 5.58 4.03 -13.92
N LYS A 77 6.52 3.07 -13.92
CA LYS A 77 7.30 2.73 -15.12
C LYS A 77 7.70 1.26 -15.18
N GLY A 78 7.95 0.79 -16.40
CA GLY A 78 8.68 -0.46 -16.65
C GLY A 78 10.14 -0.13 -16.95
N ALA A 79 11.07 -0.78 -16.26
CA ALA A 79 12.50 -0.64 -16.51
C ALA A 79 13.20 -1.99 -16.34
N ASP A 80 14.45 -2.10 -16.78
CA ASP A 80 15.27 -3.26 -16.49
C ASP A 80 15.77 -3.12 -15.03
N ILE A 81 15.53 -4.11 -14.17
CA ILE A 81 15.95 -4.09 -12.76
C ILE A 81 17.10 -5.07 -12.56
N ASP A 82 16.81 -6.37 -12.63
CA ASP A 82 17.79 -7.44 -12.40
C ASP A 82 17.55 -8.71 -13.24
N GLY A 83 16.55 -8.71 -14.11
CA GLY A 83 16.24 -9.82 -15.01
C GLY A 83 15.20 -10.77 -14.43
N GLU A 84 14.93 -11.88 -15.13
CA GLU A 84 13.76 -12.71 -14.83
C GLU A 84 13.83 -13.39 -13.45
N GLY A 85 12.74 -13.28 -12.69
CA GLY A 85 12.46 -14.10 -11.51
C GLY A 85 13.12 -13.66 -10.21
N HIS A 86 13.70 -12.46 -10.19
CA HIS A 86 14.26 -11.84 -8.99
C HIS A 86 13.31 -10.75 -8.45
N ILE A 87 13.54 -9.48 -8.77
CA ILE A 87 12.66 -8.38 -8.32
C ILE A 87 11.56 -8.16 -9.35
N LEU A 88 10.34 -8.58 -9.02
CA LEU A 88 9.17 -8.37 -9.88
C LEU A 88 8.82 -6.89 -10.03
N GLY A 89 8.88 -6.17 -8.90
CA GLY A 89 8.58 -4.77 -8.80
C GLY A 89 9.16 -4.16 -7.53
N GLN A 90 9.22 -2.84 -7.53
CA GLN A 90 9.63 -2.08 -6.37
C GLN A 90 8.86 -0.77 -6.31
N ALA A 91 8.59 -0.33 -5.09
CA ALA A 91 7.84 0.87 -4.79
C ALA A 91 8.50 1.63 -3.64
N ARG A 92 8.39 2.96 -3.67
CA ARG A 92 8.82 3.78 -2.54
C ARG A 92 8.02 5.06 -2.44
N ILE A 93 7.93 5.56 -1.22
CA ILE A 93 7.50 6.94 -0.95
C ILE A 93 8.68 7.86 -1.23
N THR A 94 8.45 8.90 -2.01
CA THR A 94 9.48 9.91 -2.32
C THR A 94 9.26 11.19 -1.53
N HIS A 95 7.99 11.58 -1.32
CA HIS A 95 7.63 12.80 -0.61
C HIS A 95 6.45 12.54 0.32
N VAL A 96 6.51 13.15 1.51
CA VAL A 96 5.46 13.09 2.51
C VAL A 96 5.03 14.49 2.92
N ARG A 97 3.81 14.57 3.46
CA ARG A 97 3.29 15.77 4.09
C ARG A 97 4.13 16.16 5.31
N PRO A 98 4.15 17.45 5.68
CA PRO A 98 4.84 17.91 6.86
C PRO A 98 4.44 17.14 8.12
N ALA A 99 5.39 16.97 9.04
CA ALA A 99 5.12 16.47 10.37
C ALA A 99 4.27 17.49 11.16
N GLY A 100 3.40 16.97 12.01
CA GLY A 100 2.48 17.78 12.79
C GLY A 100 1.45 16.96 13.57
N PRO A 101 0.58 17.64 14.33
CA PRO A 101 -0.49 16.99 15.10
C PRO A 101 -1.64 16.48 14.22
N GLU A 102 -1.68 16.85 12.94
CA GLU A 102 -2.77 16.52 12.04
C GLU A 102 -2.77 15.03 11.68
N PRO A 103 -3.95 14.40 11.50
CA PRO A 103 -4.02 12.98 11.11
C PRO A 103 -3.22 12.67 9.83
N TRP A 104 -3.25 13.58 8.87
CA TRP A 104 -2.56 13.46 7.58
C TRP A 104 -1.05 13.72 7.64
N ALA A 105 -0.50 14.13 8.79
CA ALA A 105 0.94 14.43 8.92
C ALA A 105 1.77 13.22 8.48
N LEU A 106 2.87 13.44 7.73
CA LEU A 106 3.71 12.37 7.16
C LEU A 106 3.00 11.41 6.18
N LEU A 107 1.72 11.59 5.85
CA LEU A 107 1.11 10.78 4.79
C LEU A 107 1.79 11.08 3.44
N PRO A 108 1.87 10.09 2.54
CA PRO A 108 2.45 10.23 1.21
C PRO A 108 1.80 11.36 0.41
N VAL A 109 2.64 12.08 -0.34
CA VAL A 109 2.21 13.00 -1.41
C VAL A 109 2.64 12.45 -2.76
N ARG A 110 3.83 11.84 -2.81
CA ARG A 110 4.38 11.29 -4.04
C ARG A 110 5.14 9.99 -3.81
N GLY A 111 4.91 9.01 -4.68
CA GLY A 111 5.68 7.78 -4.74
C GLY A 111 6.12 7.41 -6.15
N GLU A 112 6.96 6.38 -6.22
CA GLU A 112 7.41 5.79 -7.48
C GLU A 112 7.25 4.28 -7.43
N MET A 113 6.83 3.70 -8.55
CA MET A 113 6.74 2.26 -8.77
C MET A 113 7.52 1.89 -10.05
N THR A 114 8.43 0.93 -9.94
CA THR A 114 9.23 0.42 -11.07
C THR A 114 9.10 -1.09 -11.13
N PHE A 115 8.67 -1.61 -12.27
CA PHE A 115 8.48 -3.04 -12.49
C PHE A 115 9.49 -3.57 -13.51
N ASP A 116 10.03 -4.77 -13.26
CA ASP A 116 11.01 -5.36 -14.17
C ASP A 116 10.33 -5.81 -15.47
N ARG A 117 10.78 -5.22 -16.58
CA ARG A 117 10.30 -5.55 -17.92
C ARG A 117 10.51 -7.02 -18.29
N ALA A 118 11.50 -7.68 -17.70
CA ALA A 118 11.74 -9.11 -17.89
C ALA A 118 10.60 -9.98 -17.31
N ASP A 119 9.92 -9.51 -16.25
CA ASP A 119 8.91 -10.28 -15.53
C ASP A 119 7.48 -9.91 -15.88
N LEU A 120 7.24 -8.70 -16.41
CA LEU A 120 5.88 -8.20 -16.69
C LEU A 120 5.04 -9.15 -17.55
N ALA A 121 5.57 -9.65 -18.67
CA ALA A 121 4.83 -10.56 -19.55
C ALA A 121 4.47 -11.89 -18.87
N LYS A 122 5.34 -12.37 -17.97
CA LYS A 122 5.11 -13.59 -17.19
C LYS A 122 4.05 -13.35 -16.12
N MET A 123 4.12 -12.23 -15.41
CA MET A 123 3.13 -11.84 -14.41
C MET A 123 1.73 -11.65 -15.02
N GLU A 124 1.65 -11.11 -16.24
CA GLU A 124 0.42 -11.06 -17.02
C GLU A 124 -0.11 -12.46 -17.34
N ALA A 125 0.76 -13.32 -17.88
CA ALA A 125 0.37 -14.67 -18.30
C ALA A 125 -0.04 -15.56 -17.12
N THR A 126 0.55 -15.35 -15.94
CA THR A 126 0.21 -16.09 -14.71
C THR A 126 -0.92 -15.44 -13.90
N GLY A 127 -1.38 -14.25 -14.29
CA GLY A 127 -2.47 -13.54 -13.65
C GLY A 127 -2.14 -12.93 -12.29
N ILE A 128 -0.85 -12.75 -11.95
CA ILE A 128 -0.43 -12.15 -10.67
C ILE A 128 -0.11 -10.65 -10.80
N LEU A 129 -0.03 -10.11 -12.02
CA LEU A 129 0.42 -8.74 -12.25
C LEU A 129 -0.37 -7.71 -11.42
N GLU A 130 -1.71 -7.78 -11.47
CA GLU A 130 -2.56 -6.82 -10.76
C GLU A 130 -2.37 -6.89 -9.24
N ASP A 131 -2.25 -8.09 -8.66
CA ASP A 131 -2.02 -8.27 -7.22
C ASP A 131 -0.64 -7.74 -6.79
N VAL A 132 0.40 -8.00 -7.58
CA VAL A 132 1.74 -7.45 -7.34
C VAL A 132 1.70 -5.91 -7.40
N ILE A 133 1.06 -5.33 -8.43
CA ILE A 133 0.92 -3.87 -8.52
C ILE A 133 0.13 -3.31 -7.33
N THR A 134 -0.97 -3.96 -6.94
CA THR A 134 -1.80 -3.51 -5.82
C THR A 134 -1.01 -3.56 -4.51
N HIS A 135 -0.25 -4.62 -4.28
CA HIS A 135 0.65 -4.75 -3.14
C HIS A 135 1.68 -3.62 -3.09
N GLU A 136 2.40 -3.41 -4.18
CA GLU A 136 3.43 -2.37 -4.31
C GLU A 136 2.86 -0.96 -4.10
N MET A 137 1.64 -0.72 -4.59
CA MET A 137 0.94 0.55 -4.38
C MET A 137 0.55 0.75 -2.91
N GLY A 138 0.24 -0.32 -2.18
CA GLY A 138 0.01 -0.27 -0.73
C GLY A 138 1.22 0.26 0.05
N HIS A 139 2.44 -0.08 -0.37
CA HIS A 139 3.65 0.50 0.22
C HIS A 139 3.81 1.99 -0.08
N VAL A 140 3.44 2.44 -1.29
CA VAL A 140 3.39 3.88 -1.59
C VAL A 140 2.38 4.61 -0.72
N LEU A 141 1.25 3.98 -0.41
CA LEU A 141 0.22 4.50 0.50
C LEU A 141 0.63 4.41 1.98
N GLY A 142 1.79 3.85 2.29
CA GLY A 142 2.38 3.87 3.62
C GLY A 142 2.28 2.58 4.42
N VAL A 143 1.63 1.53 3.90
CA VAL A 143 1.61 0.21 4.54
C VAL A 143 3.04 -0.31 4.68
N GLY A 144 3.42 -0.73 5.89
CA GLY A 144 4.77 -1.15 6.23
C GLY A 144 5.71 0.03 6.50
N SER A 145 5.95 0.85 5.47
CA SER A 145 6.97 1.89 5.47
C SER A 145 6.71 3.01 6.49
N LEU A 146 5.44 3.37 6.72
CA LEU A 146 5.08 4.43 7.68
C LEU A 146 4.74 3.91 9.08
N TRP A 147 4.66 2.59 9.30
CA TRP A 147 4.33 2.05 10.62
C TRP A 147 5.33 2.45 11.70
N GLY A 148 6.63 2.39 11.40
CA GLY A 148 7.69 2.86 12.31
C GLY A 148 7.64 4.36 12.57
N PRO A 149 7.70 5.22 11.51
CA PRO A 149 7.59 6.67 11.64
C PRO A 149 6.34 7.15 12.39
N LYS A 150 5.21 6.45 12.24
CA LYS A 150 3.94 6.76 12.93
C LYS A 150 3.86 6.16 14.35
N GLY A 151 4.90 5.46 14.82
CA GLY A 151 4.93 4.85 16.15
C GLY A 151 3.99 3.64 16.31
N LEU A 152 3.55 3.05 15.20
CA LEU A 152 2.63 1.91 15.16
C LEU A 152 3.36 0.57 15.14
N LEU A 153 4.66 0.52 14.81
CA LEU A 153 5.47 -0.69 14.83
C LEU A 153 6.22 -0.83 16.17
N VAL A 154 6.01 -1.96 16.85
CA VAL A 154 6.70 -2.31 18.10
C VAL A 154 7.54 -3.57 17.89
N GLY A 155 8.74 -3.62 18.47
CA GLY A 155 9.62 -4.78 18.34
C GLY A 155 10.34 -4.87 16.99
N LYS A 156 10.48 -3.75 16.26
CA LYS A 156 11.24 -3.68 15.01
C LYS A 156 12.60 -4.38 15.13
N GLY A 157 12.94 -5.26 14.19
CA GLY A 157 14.19 -6.00 14.20
C GLY A 157 14.30 -7.09 15.27
N THR A 158 13.24 -7.38 16.04
CA THR A 158 13.17 -8.50 17.00
C THR A 158 12.44 -9.69 16.40
N SER A 159 12.52 -10.88 17.00
CA SER A 159 11.84 -12.09 16.50
C SER A 159 10.32 -12.04 16.57
N ASP A 160 9.72 -10.98 17.12
CA ASP A 160 8.27 -10.81 17.16
C ASP A 160 7.89 -9.32 17.06
N PRO A 161 8.09 -8.70 15.88
CA PRO A 161 7.58 -7.37 15.62
C PRO A 161 6.07 -7.43 15.46
N VAL A 162 5.39 -6.36 15.90
CA VAL A 162 3.93 -6.29 15.90
C VAL A 162 3.45 -4.87 15.64
N PHE A 163 2.30 -4.76 14.98
CA PHE A 163 1.61 -3.50 14.73
C PHE A 163 0.61 -3.20 15.86
N ALA A 164 0.56 -1.93 16.27
CA ALA A 164 -0.05 -1.44 17.49
C ALA A 164 -1.22 -0.47 17.27
N GLY A 165 -1.68 -0.33 16.02
CA GLY A 165 -2.81 0.53 15.67
C GLY A 165 -4.14 -0.05 16.21
N PRO A 166 -4.92 0.72 16.99
CA PRO A 166 -6.14 0.23 17.61
C PRO A 166 -7.19 -0.29 16.62
N ALA A 167 -7.33 0.33 15.44
CA ALA A 167 -8.32 -0.10 14.46
C ALA A 167 -7.95 -1.46 13.85
N ALA A 168 -6.70 -1.62 13.41
CA ALA A 168 -6.23 -2.90 12.86
C ALA A 168 -6.25 -4.01 13.90
N MET A 169 -5.92 -3.70 15.17
CA MET A 169 -6.04 -4.65 16.27
C MET A 169 -7.48 -5.12 16.49
N ALA A 170 -8.47 -4.22 16.37
CA ALA A 170 -9.88 -4.58 16.49
C ALA A 170 -10.35 -5.49 15.34
N GLU A 171 -9.94 -5.21 14.10
CA GLU A 171 -10.28 -6.08 12.95
C GLU A 171 -9.56 -7.45 13.03
N TYR A 172 -8.29 -7.46 13.43
CA TYR A 172 -7.55 -8.72 13.63
C TYR A 172 -8.18 -9.58 14.74
N HIS A 173 -8.62 -8.94 15.83
CA HIS A 173 -9.32 -9.65 16.91
C HIS A 173 -10.64 -10.29 16.46
N LYS A 174 -11.37 -9.68 15.51
CA LYS A 174 -12.56 -10.30 14.90
C LYS A 174 -12.20 -11.54 14.08
N LEU A 175 -11.08 -11.52 13.35
CA LEU A 175 -10.60 -12.69 12.60
C LEU A 175 -10.22 -13.86 13.53
N LEU A 176 -9.79 -13.56 14.75
CA LEU A 176 -9.56 -14.55 15.81
C LEU A 176 -10.86 -15.04 16.50
N LEU A 177 -12.02 -14.74 15.92
CA LEU A 177 -13.35 -15.05 16.45
C LEU A 177 -13.61 -14.44 17.84
N GLY A 178 -12.96 -13.32 18.16
CA GLY A 178 -13.22 -12.57 19.40
C GLY A 178 -12.74 -13.26 20.69
N ALA A 179 -11.83 -14.22 20.61
CA ALA A 179 -11.29 -14.86 21.81
C ALA A 179 -10.24 -13.94 22.49
N GLY A 180 -10.56 -13.44 23.70
CA GLY A 180 -9.64 -12.67 24.54
C GLY A 180 -9.69 -11.15 24.39
N GLU A 181 -8.62 -10.46 24.76
CA GLU A 181 -8.46 -9.01 24.54
C GLU A 181 -7.93 -8.72 23.13
N PRO A 182 -8.13 -7.50 22.58
CA PRO A 182 -7.49 -7.10 21.32
C PRO A 182 -5.98 -7.32 21.36
N VAL A 183 -5.48 -8.14 20.43
CA VAL A 183 -4.06 -8.47 20.31
C VAL A 183 -3.41 -7.63 19.21
N ARG A 184 -2.13 -7.32 19.42
CA ARG A 184 -1.31 -6.64 18.41
C ARG A 184 -1.21 -7.51 17.15
N VAL A 185 -1.16 -6.87 15.99
CA VAL A 185 -1.16 -7.58 14.71
C VAL A 185 0.26 -8.09 14.40
N PRO A 186 0.46 -9.39 14.14
CA PRO A 186 1.75 -9.95 13.75
C PRO A 186 2.36 -9.29 12.50
N VAL A 187 3.59 -8.78 12.64
CA VAL A 187 4.40 -8.26 11.53
C VAL A 187 5.49 -9.27 11.18
N GLU A 188 5.87 -9.34 9.92
CA GLU A 188 6.87 -10.29 9.43
C GLU A 188 8.21 -10.16 10.17
N ASP A 189 8.71 -11.27 10.71
CA ASP A 189 9.94 -11.36 11.51
C ASP A 189 11.11 -12.02 10.74
N THR A 190 10.83 -12.54 9.55
CA THR A 190 11.78 -13.24 8.69
C THR A 190 12.05 -12.47 7.39
N GLY A 191 13.01 -12.94 6.59
CA GLY A 191 13.42 -12.28 5.36
C GLY A 191 14.40 -11.11 5.57
N GLY A 192 14.65 -10.37 4.49
CA GLY A 192 15.55 -9.22 4.48
C GLY A 192 14.84 -7.91 4.87
N PRO A 193 15.54 -6.76 4.83
CA PRO A 193 14.96 -5.45 5.12
C PRO A 193 13.76 -5.07 4.23
N GLY A 194 13.67 -5.66 3.04
CA GLY A 194 12.56 -5.48 2.11
C GLY A 194 11.35 -6.37 2.40
N THR A 195 11.42 -7.23 3.41
CA THR A 195 10.34 -8.18 3.75
C THR A 195 9.95 -8.03 5.23
N ARG A 196 10.93 -8.13 6.11
CA ARG A 196 10.75 -8.01 7.55
C ARG A 196 10.28 -6.61 7.94
N ASP A 197 9.48 -6.52 9.00
CA ASP A 197 9.03 -5.26 9.62
C ASP A 197 8.11 -4.38 8.74
N VAL A 198 7.88 -4.75 7.47
CA VAL A 198 7.11 -3.95 6.49
C VAL A 198 5.94 -4.71 5.87
N HIS A 199 5.72 -5.96 6.26
CA HIS A 199 4.60 -6.80 5.82
C HIS A 199 3.86 -7.41 7.00
N TRP A 200 2.63 -7.85 6.76
CA TRP A 200 1.99 -8.79 7.66
C TRP A 200 2.76 -10.11 7.67
N ARG A 201 2.75 -10.75 8.83
CA ARG A 201 3.45 -12.03 9.03
C ARG A 201 2.82 -13.12 8.16
N ASP A 202 3.59 -13.65 7.22
CA ASP A 202 3.15 -14.65 6.24
C ASP A 202 2.58 -15.90 6.93
N ARG A 203 3.29 -16.45 7.92
CA ARG A 203 2.81 -17.61 8.70
C ARG A 203 1.51 -17.40 9.48
N THR A 204 1.03 -16.16 9.58
CA THR A 204 -0.25 -15.81 10.22
C THR A 204 -1.31 -15.44 9.17
N PHE A 205 -0.93 -14.71 8.13
CA PHE A 205 -1.86 -14.11 7.17
C PHE A 205 -1.95 -14.85 5.83
N GLY A 206 -1.09 -15.83 5.56
CA GLY A 206 -1.14 -16.64 4.34
C GLY A 206 -1.22 -15.78 3.07
N ASN A 207 -2.35 -15.84 2.37
CA ASN A 207 -2.56 -15.16 1.10
C ASN A 207 -3.04 -13.70 1.21
N GLU A 208 -3.04 -13.06 2.38
CA GLU A 208 -3.42 -11.65 2.48
C GLU A 208 -2.49 -10.76 1.63
N LEU A 209 -3.07 -9.77 0.95
CA LEU A 209 -2.39 -8.96 -0.06
C LEU A 209 -1.06 -8.35 0.41
N MET A 210 -0.95 -7.90 1.65
CA MET A 210 0.22 -7.20 2.20
C MET A 210 1.15 -8.11 3.02
N THR A 211 1.09 -9.43 2.80
CA THR A 211 2.14 -10.36 3.21
C THR A 211 3.36 -10.25 2.28
N GLY A 212 4.54 -10.67 2.74
CA GLY A 212 5.79 -10.50 1.98
C GLY A 212 5.90 -11.31 0.68
N PHE A 213 4.90 -12.14 0.39
CA PHE A 213 4.87 -13.01 -0.77
C PHE A 213 3.47 -12.99 -1.40
N VAL A 214 3.37 -12.56 -2.66
CA VAL A 214 2.12 -12.63 -3.41
C VAL A 214 2.00 -14.04 -3.98
N GLY A 215 0.97 -14.73 -3.52
CA GLY A 215 0.63 -16.09 -3.94
C GLY A 215 -0.25 -16.11 -5.18
N HIS A 216 -0.73 -17.31 -5.53
CA HIS A 216 -1.83 -17.44 -6.48
C HIS A 216 -3.10 -16.81 -5.91
N ALA A 217 -3.84 -16.10 -6.77
CA ALA A 217 -5.11 -15.50 -6.41
C ALA A 217 -6.08 -16.52 -5.77
N PRO A 218 -6.95 -16.08 -4.84
CA PRO A 218 -7.17 -14.67 -4.46
C PRO A 218 -6.12 -14.16 -3.46
N ASN A 219 -5.63 -12.93 -3.66
CA ASN A 219 -4.84 -12.16 -2.67
C ASN A 219 -5.70 -11.02 -2.09
N PRO A 220 -6.54 -11.29 -1.07
CA PRO A 220 -7.52 -10.34 -0.57
C PRO A 220 -6.89 -9.16 0.17
N LEU A 221 -7.44 -7.96 -0.07
CA LEU A 221 -7.20 -6.77 0.72
C LEU A 221 -8.07 -6.83 1.97
N SER A 222 -7.51 -7.31 3.08
CA SER A 222 -8.29 -7.58 4.28
C SER A 222 -8.73 -6.30 5.02
N ARG A 223 -9.76 -6.45 5.86
CA ARG A 223 -10.17 -5.41 6.81
C ARG A 223 -9.03 -4.97 7.75
N VAL A 224 -8.06 -5.84 8.03
CA VAL A 224 -6.89 -5.50 8.86
C VAL A 224 -5.99 -4.50 8.13
N THR A 225 -5.71 -4.73 6.85
CA THR A 225 -4.94 -3.80 6.02
C THR A 225 -5.66 -2.46 5.88
N VAL A 226 -6.96 -2.48 5.57
CA VAL A 226 -7.76 -1.24 5.45
C VAL A 226 -7.81 -0.46 6.77
N ALA A 227 -7.99 -1.14 7.90
CA ALA A 227 -7.95 -0.50 9.21
C ALA A 227 -6.56 0.09 9.54
N SER A 228 -5.47 -0.55 9.10
CA SER A 228 -4.12 -0.03 9.31
C SER A 228 -3.87 1.31 8.60
N LEU A 229 -4.53 1.55 7.45
CA LEU A 229 -4.53 2.86 6.79
C LEU A 229 -5.26 3.90 7.63
N GLY A 230 -6.37 3.51 8.28
CA GLY A 230 -7.05 4.34 9.28
C GLY A 230 -6.13 4.73 10.43
N ASP A 231 -5.39 3.77 10.98
CA ASP A 231 -4.39 4.02 12.04
C ASP A 231 -3.21 4.90 11.56
N LEU A 232 -2.89 4.89 10.27
CA LEU A 232 -1.92 5.82 9.66
C LEU A 232 -2.47 7.25 9.56
N GLY A 233 -3.78 7.44 9.55
CA GLY A 233 -4.45 8.74 9.49
C GLY A 233 -5.30 9.00 8.24
N TYR A 234 -5.48 8.00 7.37
CA TYR A 234 -6.47 8.05 6.30
C TYR A 234 -7.89 7.91 6.84
N GLN A 235 -8.89 8.39 6.10
CA GLN A 235 -10.29 8.04 6.35
C GLN A 235 -10.69 6.94 5.37
N VAL A 236 -11.15 5.81 5.91
CA VAL A 236 -11.32 4.57 5.16
C VAL A 236 -12.75 4.03 5.19
N ASP A 237 -13.15 3.33 4.14
CA ASP A 237 -14.35 2.47 4.10
C ASP A 237 -13.93 1.02 4.38
N ILE A 238 -14.03 0.58 5.64
CA ILE A 238 -13.63 -0.79 6.01
C ILE A 238 -14.58 -1.84 5.38
N ASP A 239 -15.80 -1.47 5.04
CA ASP A 239 -16.77 -2.39 4.43
C ASP A 239 -16.52 -2.62 2.93
N ALA A 240 -15.63 -1.84 2.33
CA ALA A 240 -15.12 -2.07 0.97
C ALA A 240 -13.93 -3.06 0.91
N ALA A 241 -13.43 -3.52 2.06
CA ALA A 241 -12.41 -4.56 2.11
C ALA A 241 -12.91 -5.90 1.58
N ASP A 242 -12.00 -6.73 1.09
CA ASP A 242 -12.33 -8.08 0.63
C ASP A 242 -12.70 -9.00 1.78
N ALA A 243 -13.54 -9.99 1.50
CA ALA A 243 -13.79 -11.09 2.41
C ALA A 243 -12.48 -11.88 2.63
N TYR A 244 -12.10 -12.04 3.90
CA TYR A 244 -10.87 -12.70 4.29
C TYR A 244 -11.03 -13.37 5.65
N GLU A 245 -10.44 -14.56 5.79
CA GLU A 245 -10.34 -15.32 7.03
C GLU A 245 -8.88 -15.76 7.21
N LEU A 246 -8.44 -15.89 8.46
CA LEU A 246 -7.10 -16.42 8.72
C LEU A 246 -7.01 -17.88 8.25
N PRO A 247 -5.85 -18.32 7.71
CA PRO A 247 -5.63 -19.72 7.38
C PRO A 247 -5.93 -20.63 8.58
N ALA A 248 -6.77 -21.66 8.36
CA ALA A 248 -7.16 -22.61 9.41
C ALA A 248 -5.98 -23.41 9.97
N ASP A 249 -4.95 -23.63 9.14
CA ASP A 249 -3.66 -24.20 9.51
C ASP A 249 -2.59 -23.12 9.32
N LEU A 250 -1.88 -22.74 10.39
CA LEU A 250 -0.73 -21.80 10.39
C LEU A 250 0.51 -22.36 9.65
N ALA A 251 0.30 -23.23 8.67
CA ALA A 251 1.36 -23.74 7.82
C ALA A 251 1.68 -22.67 6.77
N PRO A 252 2.98 -22.33 6.56
CA PRO A 252 3.36 -21.35 5.56
C PRO A 252 2.85 -21.77 4.18
N THR A 253 2.22 -20.85 3.47
CA THR A 253 1.83 -21.04 2.07
C THR A 253 3.11 -21.06 1.23
N ALA A 254 3.65 -22.26 0.99
CA ALA A 254 4.93 -22.47 0.31
C ALA A 254 4.91 -22.19 -1.22
N ALA A 255 4.06 -21.28 -1.71
CA ALA A 255 3.90 -21.00 -3.14
C ALA A 255 3.80 -19.51 -3.49
N GLY A 256 4.18 -18.60 -2.59
CA GLY A 256 4.24 -17.16 -2.88
C GLY A 256 5.56 -16.74 -3.51
N VAL A 257 5.52 -15.77 -4.43
CA VAL A 257 6.72 -15.11 -4.97
C VAL A 257 7.01 -13.88 -4.11
N ALA A 258 8.27 -13.70 -3.70
CA ALA A 258 8.68 -12.50 -2.99
C ALA A 258 8.39 -11.29 -3.88
N VAL A 259 7.53 -10.39 -3.41
CA VAL A 259 7.06 -9.24 -4.18
C VAL A 259 8.13 -8.14 -4.20
N HIS A 260 8.84 -8.03 -3.08
CA HIS A 260 9.70 -6.90 -2.76
C HIS A 260 11.05 -7.34 -2.19
N ALA A 261 12.13 -6.76 -2.73
CA ALA A 261 13.48 -6.93 -2.18
C ALA A 261 14.26 -5.61 -2.15
N LEU A 262 13.69 -4.56 -1.55
CA LEU A 262 14.48 -3.35 -1.27
C LEU A 262 15.23 -3.49 0.06
N ALA A 263 16.56 -3.56 -0.03
CA ALA A 263 17.44 -3.62 1.13
C ALA A 263 17.49 -2.30 1.92
N VAL A 264 17.31 -1.14 1.25
CA VAL A 264 17.21 0.22 1.84
C VAL A 264 16.68 1.19 0.76
N THR A 265 15.52 1.83 0.96
CA THR A 265 15.15 3.04 0.20
C THR A 265 15.62 4.29 0.91
N PRO A 266 15.99 5.38 0.21
CA PRO A 266 16.16 6.68 0.83
C PRO A 266 14.92 7.06 1.64
N ALA A 267 15.11 7.76 2.76
CA ALA A 267 14.00 8.34 3.49
C ALA A 267 13.25 9.33 2.59
N PRO A 268 11.91 9.40 2.66
CA PRO A 268 11.14 10.36 1.87
C PRO A 268 11.47 11.78 2.31
N VAL A 269 11.35 12.72 1.38
CA VAL A 269 11.48 14.15 1.65
C VAL A 269 10.20 14.66 2.29
N GLU A 270 10.31 15.27 3.45
CA GLU A 270 9.21 16.00 4.08
C GLU A 270 9.03 17.36 3.39
N LEU A 271 7.82 17.62 2.89
CA LEU A 271 7.49 18.90 2.27
C LEU A 271 7.29 20.02 3.30
N SER A 272 7.35 21.27 2.85
CA SER A 272 7.14 22.42 3.73
C SER A 272 5.66 22.57 4.06
N ARG A 273 5.35 23.04 5.28
CA ARG A 273 3.97 23.43 5.65
C ARG A 273 3.38 24.49 4.73
N GLN A 274 4.23 25.27 4.05
CA GLN A 274 3.78 26.29 3.09
C GLN A 274 3.29 25.70 1.77
N ASP A 275 3.67 24.46 1.46
CA ASP A 275 3.28 23.76 0.24
C ASP A 275 1.89 23.14 0.37
N VAL A 276 1.42 22.91 1.61
CA VAL A 276 0.11 22.35 1.92
C VAL A 276 -0.96 23.44 1.76
N ARG A 277 -2.01 23.13 0.99
CA ARG A 277 -3.20 23.94 0.78
C ARG A 277 -4.37 23.27 1.51
N GLY A 278 -5.13 24.05 2.26
CA GLY A 278 -6.32 23.61 2.97
C GLY A 278 -7.41 24.66 2.87
#